data_AF-A0AAU6KVM1-F1
#
_entry.id   AF-A0AAU6KVM1-F1
#
_cell.length_a   1.000
_cell.length_b   1.000
_cell.length_c   1.000
_cell.angle_alpha   90.00
_cell.angle_beta   90.00
_cell.angle_gamma   90.00
#
_symmetry.space_group_name_H-M   'P 1'
#
loop_
_entity.id
_entity.type
_entity.pdbx_description
1 polymer ?
#
loop_
_entity_poly.entity_id
_entity_poly.type
_entity_poly.pdbx_seq_one_letter_code
_entity_poly.pdbx_strand_id
1 'polypeptide(L)'
;MRGSSTAAVSDADVHRGIAHELGLDADAVTSAYTSPAGRMKAHAGFRKLRRLRVTSYPTLPLYTAHGVDQMGDAASTAASLAAALDQCLTTPIPPPMT
;
A
#
# COMPACT_ATOMS: atom_id res chain seq x y z
N MET A 1 -34.18 8.82 -5.66
CA MET A 1 -33.74 9.20 -4.30
C MET A 1 -32.62 8.26 -3.88
N ARG A 2 -31.36 8.54 -4.26
CA ARG A 2 -30.21 7.81 -3.72
C ARG A 2 -29.70 8.63 -2.54
N GLY A 3 -30.01 8.18 -1.33
CA GLY A 3 -29.44 8.75 -0.13
C GLY A 3 -27.94 8.52 -0.17
N SER A 4 -27.17 9.60 -0.20
CA SER A 4 -25.75 9.57 0.13
C SER A 4 -25.65 9.15 1.60
N SER A 5 -25.64 7.83 1.84
CA SER A 5 -25.42 7.32 3.19
C SER A 5 -24.00 7.72 3.59
N THR A 6 -23.89 8.54 4.63
CA THR A 6 -22.64 8.83 5.35
C THR A 6 -22.20 7.58 6.12
N ALA A 7 -22.17 6.43 5.45
CA ALA A 7 -21.75 5.18 6.04
C ALA A 7 -20.24 5.24 6.22
N ALA A 8 -19.79 5.03 7.45
CA ALA A 8 -18.38 5.00 7.75
C ALA A 8 -17.73 3.86 6.98
N VAL A 9 -16.54 4.06 6.42
CA VAL A 9 -15.78 2.97 5.77
C VAL A 9 -15.52 1.84 6.75
N SER A 10 -15.57 2.06 8.07
CA SER A 10 -15.50 1.01 9.08
C SER A 10 -16.69 0.02 9.08
N ASP A 11 -17.75 0.30 8.32
CA ASP A 11 -18.91 -0.55 8.19
C ASP A 11 -18.65 -1.70 7.18
N ALA A 12 -19.06 -2.91 7.55
CA ALA A 12 -18.95 -4.09 6.71
C ALA A 12 -19.85 -4.00 5.47
N ASP A 13 -21.01 -3.32 5.56
CA ASP A 13 -21.93 -3.16 4.44
C ASP A 13 -21.38 -2.21 3.38
N VAL A 14 -20.55 -1.24 3.78
CA VAL A 14 -19.81 -0.38 2.84
C VAL A 14 -18.84 -1.21 2.01
N HIS A 15 -18.10 -2.12 2.66
CA HIS A 15 -17.19 -3.02 1.96
C HIS A 15 -17.92 -4.01 1.04
N ARG A 16 -19.10 -4.49 1.45
CA ARG A 16 -19.97 -5.32 0.61
C ARG A 16 -20.42 -4.58 -0.66
N GLY A 17 -20.83 -3.31 -0.52
CA GLY A 17 -21.23 -2.46 -1.64
C GLY A 17 -20.09 -2.22 -2.62
N ILE A 18 -18.90 -1.84 -2.11
CA ILE A 18 -17.70 -1.65 -2.93
C ILE A 18 -17.31 -2.94 -3.66
N ALA A 19 -17.37 -4.09 -2.97
CA ALA A 19 -17.07 -5.38 -3.59
C ALA A 19 -18.01 -5.68 -4.77
N HIS A 20 -19.31 -5.42 -4.62
CA HIS A 20 -20.28 -5.58 -5.69
C HIS A 20 -20.00 -4.64 -6.88
N GLU A 21 -19.67 -3.37 -6.62
CA GLU A 21 -19.31 -2.41 -7.68
C GLU A 21 -18.06 -2.82 -8.46
N LEU A 22 -17.11 -3.48 -7.79
CA LEU A 22 -15.88 -4.00 -8.40
C LEU A 22 -16.02 -5.41 -8.98
N GLY A 23 -17.20 -6.04 -8.90
CA GLY A 23 -17.44 -7.41 -9.38
C GLY A 23 -16.73 -8.50 -8.57
N LEU A 24 -16.38 -8.21 -7.32
CA LEU A 24 -15.78 -9.16 -6.37
C LEU A 24 -16.87 -9.96 -5.64
N ASP A 25 -16.50 -11.11 -5.08
CA ASP A 25 -17.35 -11.86 -4.15
C ASP A 25 -17.54 -11.05 -2.86
N ALA A 26 -18.72 -10.45 -2.72
CA ALA A 26 -19.04 -9.55 -1.63
C ALA A 26 -19.10 -10.27 -0.27
N ASP A 27 -19.55 -11.53 -0.23
CA ASP A 27 -19.60 -12.30 1.01
C ASP A 27 -18.19 -12.70 1.46
N ALA A 28 -17.32 -13.08 0.52
CA ALA A 28 -15.91 -13.35 0.81
C ALA A 28 -15.17 -12.10 1.32
N VAL A 29 -15.42 -10.93 0.72
CA VAL A 29 -14.82 -9.65 1.17
C VAL A 29 -15.28 -9.30 2.59
N THR A 30 -16.57 -9.37 2.89
CA THR A 30 -17.10 -9.07 4.22
C THR A 30 -16.59 -10.06 5.28
N SER A 31 -16.47 -11.34 4.93
CA SER A 31 -15.87 -12.36 5.80
C SER A 31 -14.39 -12.06 6.09
N ALA A 32 -13.62 -11.70 5.06
CA ALA A 32 -12.21 -11.34 5.22
C ALA A 32 -12.01 -10.05 6.04
N TYR A 33 -12.89 -9.05 5.87
CA TYR A 33 -12.86 -7.79 6.60
C TYR A 33 -13.10 -7.96 8.10
N THR A 34 -14.07 -8.79 8.47
CA THR A 34 -14.44 -9.06 9.87
C THR A 34 -13.52 -10.06 10.56
N SER A 35 -12.71 -10.80 9.79
CA SER A 35 -11.80 -11.82 10.31
C SER A 35 -10.67 -11.26 11.19
N PRO A 36 -10.40 -11.85 12.37
CA PRO A 36 -9.22 -11.52 13.18
C PRO A 36 -7.90 -11.69 12.42
N ALA A 37 -7.81 -12.69 11.52
CA ALA A 37 -6.62 -12.93 10.73
C ALA A 37 -6.32 -11.77 9.77
N GLY A 38 -7.37 -11.17 9.17
CA GLY A 38 -7.26 -9.97 8.35
C GLY A 38 -6.67 -8.79 9.12
N ARG A 39 -7.18 -8.55 10.34
CA ARG A 39 -6.66 -7.51 11.25
C ARG A 39 -5.19 -7.75 11.63
N MET A 40 -4.83 -8.99 11.99
CA MET A 40 -3.45 -9.35 12.31
C MET A 40 -2.50 -9.10 11.14
N LYS A 41 -2.92 -9.46 9.92
CA LYS A 41 -2.16 -9.23 8.69
C LYS A 41 -1.96 -7.74 8.41
N ALA A 42 -3.01 -6.92 8.57
CA ALA A 42 -2.92 -5.48 8.42
C ALA A 42 -1.93 -4.85 9.42
N HIS A 43 -2.01 -5.24 10.70
CA HIS A 43 -1.07 -4.76 11.72
C HIS A 43 0.38 -5.21 11.44
N ALA A 44 0.57 -6.42 10.93
CA ALA A 44 1.89 -6.89 10.51
C ALA A 44 2.45 -6.05 9.36
N GLY A 45 1.60 -5.64 8.40
CA GLY A 45 1.95 -4.70 7.34
C GLY A 45 2.45 -3.36 7.87
N PHE A 46 1.70 -2.72 8.78
CA PHE A 46 2.14 -1.46 9.41
C PHE A 46 3.46 -1.61 10.19
N ARG A 47 3.65 -2.72 10.92
CA ARG A 47 4.93 -2.99 11.61
C ARG A 47 6.08 -3.16 10.62
N LYS A 48 5.85 -3.82 9.49
CA LYS A 48 6.85 -3.96 8.42
C LYS A 48 7.23 -2.59 7.88
N LEU A 49 6.27 -1.73 7.55
CA LEU A 49 6.52 -0.38 7.03
C LEU A 49 7.31 0.50 8.01
N ARG A 50 7.00 0.44 9.30
CA ARG A 50 7.78 1.15 10.34
C ARG A 50 9.24 0.69 10.41
N ARG A 51 9.52 -0.60 10.22
CA ARG A 51 10.89 -1.14 10.16
C ARG A 51 11.65 -0.63 8.92
N LEU A 52 10.92 -0.29 7.87
CA LEU A 52 11.44 0.33 6.64
C LEU A 52 11.48 1.87 6.73
N ARG A 53 11.31 2.44 7.93
CA ARG A 53 11.33 3.89 8.20
C ARG A 53 10.26 4.70 7.45
N VAL A 54 9.18 4.06 7.00
CA VAL A 54 8.01 4.77 6.48
C VAL A 54 7.26 5.43 7.64
N THR A 55 7.29 6.76 7.69
CA THR A 55 6.71 7.57 8.78
C THR A 55 5.51 8.41 8.34
N SER A 56 5.27 8.55 7.04
CA SER A 56 4.14 9.28 6.45
C SER A 56 3.51 8.48 5.31
N TYR A 57 2.38 8.95 4.80
CA TYR A 57 1.68 8.36 3.65
C TYR A 57 1.17 9.46 2.71
N PRO A 58 1.08 9.21 1.39
CA PRO A 58 1.60 8.03 0.70
C PRO A 58 3.14 8.00 0.69
N THR A 59 3.69 6.79 0.68
CA THR A 59 5.12 6.54 0.48
C THR A 59 5.27 5.40 -0.52
N LEU A 60 6.18 5.57 -1.47
CA LEU A 60 6.48 4.58 -2.49
C LEU A 60 7.88 3.97 -2.20
N PRO A 61 7.94 2.83 -1.51
CA PRO A 61 9.21 2.15 -1.25
C PRO A 61 9.70 1.40 -2.49
N LEU A 62 11.00 1.46 -2.75
CA LEU A 62 11.68 0.72 -3.82
C LEU A 62 12.59 -0.33 -3.19
N TYR A 63 12.36 -1.60 -3.55
CA TYR A 63 13.19 -2.72 -3.10
C TYR A 63 14.30 -2.95 -4.12
N THR A 64 15.55 -2.79 -3.69
CA THR A 64 16.75 -3.01 -4.50
C THR A 64 17.63 -4.09 -3.86
N ALA A 65 18.69 -4.51 -4.55
CA ALA A 65 19.69 -5.42 -3.99
C ALA A 65 20.39 -4.84 -2.74
N HIS A 66 20.35 -3.52 -2.53
CA HIS A 66 20.97 -2.81 -1.41
C HIS A 66 20.03 -2.61 -0.21
N GLY A 67 18.76 -2.99 -0.35
CA GLY A 67 17.74 -2.82 0.68
C GLY A 67 16.52 -2.08 0.16
N VAL A 68 15.78 -1.46 1.07
CA VAL A 68 14.60 -0.68 0.72
C VAL A 68 14.93 0.80 0.82
N ASP A 69 14.70 1.53 -0.26
CA ASP A 69 14.82 2.97 -0.30
C ASP A 69 13.44 3.63 -0.50
N GLN A 70 13.30 4.89 -0.10
CA GLN A 70 12.09 5.68 -0.33
C GLN A 70 12.21 6.41 -1.67
N MET A 71 11.48 5.94 -2.68
CA MET A 71 11.49 6.54 -4.03
C MET A 71 10.54 7.74 -4.14
N GLY A 72 9.49 7.79 -3.31
CA GLY A 72 8.54 8.89 -3.36
C GLY A 72 7.64 9.02 -2.15
N ASP A 73 7.01 10.17 -2.08
CA ASP A 73 6.10 10.63 -1.04
C ASP A 73 4.88 11.35 -1.65
N ALA A 74 4.08 11.99 -0.79
CA ALA A 74 2.90 12.77 -1.17
C ALA A 74 3.16 13.91 -2.16
N ALA A 75 4.37 14.47 -2.19
CA ALA A 75 4.74 15.59 -3.06
C ALA A 75 5.34 15.13 -4.38
N SER A 76 5.59 13.84 -4.53
CA SER A 76 6.28 13.28 -5.69
C SER A 76 5.39 13.34 -6.93
N THR A 77 5.94 13.86 -8.03
CA THR A 77 5.29 13.91 -9.34
C THR A 77 5.65 12.67 -10.16
N ALA A 78 4.84 12.35 -11.18
CA ALA A 78 5.15 11.27 -12.11
C ALA A 78 6.55 11.40 -12.73
N ALA A 79 6.97 12.62 -13.10
CA ALA A 79 8.30 12.87 -13.65
C ALA A 79 9.42 12.60 -12.63
N SER A 80 9.26 13.03 -11.38
CA SER A 80 10.25 12.77 -10.34
C SER A 80 10.38 11.27 -10.01
N LEU A 81 9.26 10.54 -10.01
CA LEU A 81 9.26 9.10 -9.78
C LEU A 81 9.92 8.35 -10.93
N ALA A 82 9.66 8.75 -12.18
CA ALA A 82 10.29 8.18 -13.37
C ALA A 82 11.82 8.39 -13.32
N ALA A 83 12.27 9.61 -13.03
CA ALA A 83 13.70 9.91 -12.92
C ALA A 83 14.39 9.11 -11.80
N ALA A 84 13.74 8.97 -10.63
CA ALA A 84 14.27 8.17 -9.52
C ALA A 84 14.38 6.68 -9.89
N LEU A 85 13.40 6.15 -10.64
CA LEU A 85 13.44 4.79 -11.13
C LEU A 85 14.57 4.58 -12.15
N ASP A 86 14.72 5.48 -13.12
CA ASP A 86 15.80 5.43 -14.11
C ASP A 86 17.18 5.49 -13.45
N GLN A 87 17.33 6.33 -12.42
CA GLN A 87 18.57 6.41 -11.64
C GLN A 87 18.87 5.09 -10.91
N CYS A 88 17.86 4.44 -10.33
CA CYS A 88 18.03 3.14 -9.69
C CYS A 88 18.45 2.06 -10.69
N LEU A 89 17.89 2.06 -11.90
CA LEU A 89 18.18 1.05 -12.92
C LEU A 89 19.57 1.23 -13.55
N THR A 90 20.11 2.46 -13.54
CA THR A 90 21.42 2.80 -14.12
C THR A 90 22.56 2.79 -13.11
N THR A 91 22.27 2.74 -11.80
CA THR A 91 23.29 2.66 -10.76
C THR A 91 23.94 1.27 -10.78
N PRO A 92 25.25 1.15 -11.10
CA PRO A 92 25.92 -0.14 -11.12
C PRO A 92 26.02 -0.73 -9.71
N ILE A 93 25.89 -2.07 -9.62
CA ILE A 93 26.10 -2.81 -8.36
C ILE A 93 27.56 -2.58 -7.93
N PRO A 94 27.83 -1.92 -6.78
CA PRO A 94 29.19 -1.79 -6.28
C PRO A 94 29.80 -3.19 -6.04
N PRO A 95 31.09 -3.39 -6.36
CA PRO A 95 31.74 -4.68 -6.14
C PRO A 95 31.70 -5.04 -4.65
N PRO A 96 31.57 -6.33 -4.28
CA PRO A 96 31.58 -6.75 -2.89
C PRO A 96 32.89 -6.30 -2.23
N MET A 97 32.78 -5.54 -1.15
CA MET A 97 33.93 -5.19 -0.31
C MET A 97 34.49 -6.49 0.27
N THR A 98 35.73 -6.80 -0.11
CA THR A 98 36.48 -8.00 0.30
C THR A 98 37.20 -7.77 1.61
#